data_AF-A0A662LDF9-F1
#
_entry.id   AF-A0A662LDF9-F1
#
_cell.length_a   1.000
_cell.length_b   1.000
_cell.length_c   1.000
_cell.angle_alpha   90.00
_cell.angle_beta   90.00
_cell.angle_gamma   90.00
#
_symmetry.space_group_name_H-M   'P 1'
#
loop_
_entity.id
_entity.type
_entity.pdbx_description
1 polymer ?
#
loop_
_entity_poly.entity_id
_entity_poly.type
_entity_poly.pdbx_seq_one_letter_code
_entity_poly.pdbx_strand_id
1 'polypeptide(L)'
;MRGADAEIEVHDNPLALLKIKTKTNATIEFNLANDIRAEKYENITNIIRIHGEIDGRIIMVAKGEAEISNESVRISLESLGSVLFMVDPLPDVSVNIQSQVFHEERISRYIGNKKIGARLLLQLNNSDEMIFSDMNVSCKVMKGRIKVVVNATGEGKAIILDVRNDVLNISKEIVVKIDNQSIQIAKSFEEVVNFSSEDPAKYYILNGTNGLQIVVCIPRFSTHTIDIIESEVTSVEAEEKETPGAGMALLAISIVLVALLVRRFRK
;
A
#
# COMPACT_ATOMS: atom_id res chain seq x y z
N MET A 1 -10.46 -12.64 -22.02
CA MET A 1 -11.31 -12.75 -23.23
C MET A 1 -11.45 -11.38 -23.88
N ARG A 2 -11.27 -11.25 -25.20
CA ARG A 2 -11.42 -9.97 -25.91
C ARG A 2 -12.59 -10.04 -26.88
N GLY A 3 -13.59 -9.20 -26.67
CA GLY A 3 -14.70 -8.95 -27.60
C GLY A 3 -14.55 -7.62 -28.34
N ALA A 4 -15.52 -7.34 -29.20
CA ALA A 4 -15.62 -6.06 -29.92
C ALA A 4 -15.82 -4.89 -28.95
N ASP A 5 -16.73 -5.05 -27.99
CA ASP A 5 -17.18 -3.97 -27.10
C ASP A 5 -16.48 -3.96 -25.73
N ALA A 6 -15.87 -5.09 -25.34
CA ALA A 6 -15.24 -5.23 -24.02
C ALA A 6 -14.07 -6.21 -24.03
N GLU A 7 -13.21 -6.10 -23.02
CA GLU A 7 -12.16 -7.04 -22.65
C GLU A 7 -12.39 -7.48 -21.20
N ILE A 8 -12.38 -8.79 -20.98
CA ILE A 8 -12.53 -9.41 -19.67
C ILE A 8 -11.18 -10.01 -19.28
N GLU A 9 -10.62 -9.50 -18.19
CA GLU A 9 -9.43 -9.97 -17.51
C GLU A 9 -9.87 -10.72 -16.25
N VAL A 10 -9.51 -12.00 -16.15
CA VAL A 10 -9.77 -12.82 -14.97
C VAL A 10 -8.42 -13.16 -14.37
N HIS A 11 -8.23 -12.83 -13.11
CA HIS A 11 -7.02 -13.17 -12.38
C HIS A 11 -7.35 -14.25 -11.37
N ASP A 12 -6.66 -15.38 -11.50
CA ASP A 12 -6.61 -16.40 -10.44
C ASP A 12 -5.61 -15.92 -9.38
N ASN A 13 -6.06 -14.92 -8.61
CA ASN A 13 -5.32 -14.38 -7.49
C ASN A 13 -6.15 -14.49 -6.21
N PRO A 14 -5.55 -14.33 -5.04
CA PRO A 14 -6.26 -14.55 -3.79
C PRO A 14 -7.45 -13.61 -3.52
N LEU A 15 -7.62 -12.51 -4.28
CA LEU A 15 -8.81 -11.63 -4.20
C LEU A 15 -9.80 -11.84 -5.36
N ALA A 16 -9.60 -12.88 -6.18
CA ALA A 16 -10.42 -13.25 -7.33
C ALA A 16 -10.79 -12.04 -8.22
N LEU A 17 -9.80 -11.21 -8.57
CA LEU A 17 -10.04 -10.01 -9.37
C LEU A 17 -10.60 -10.39 -10.76
N LEU A 18 -11.83 -9.96 -11.01
CA LEU A 18 -12.44 -9.92 -12.32
C LEU A 18 -12.51 -8.46 -12.77
N LYS A 19 -11.97 -8.17 -13.96
CA LYS A 19 -11.96 -6.82 -14.53
C LYS A 19 -12.57 -6.85 -15.93
N ILE A 20 -13.59 -6.01 -16.12
CA ILE A 20 -14.28 -5.84 -17.40
C ILE A 20 -13.98 -4.44 -17.90
N LYS A 21 -13.12 -4.32 -18.91
CA LYS A 21 -12.77 -3.07 -19.57
C LYS A 21 -13.66 -2.83 -20.78
N THR A 22 -14.35 -1.71 -20.84
CA THR A 22 -15.22 -1.37 -21.96
C THR A 22 -14.47 -0.58 -23.04
N LYS A 23 -14.80 -0.84 -24.30
CA LYS A 23 -14.29 -0.14 -25.49
C LYS A 23 -15.34 0.80 -26.10
N THR A 24 -16.58 0.66 -25.67
CA THR A 24 -17.73 1.51 -26.00
C THR A 24 -18.54 1.76 -24.72
N ASN A 25 -19.57 2.60 -24.80
CA ASN A 25 -20.58 2.65 -23.74
C ASN A 25 -21.31 1.30 -23.72
N ALA A 26 -21.37 0.69 -22.54
CA ALA A 26 -21.87 -0.68 -22.39
C ALA A 26 -22.62 -0.83 -21.07
N THR A 27 -23.53 -1.79 -21.06
CA THR A 27 -24.17 -2.30 -19.85
C THR A 27 -23.58 -3.66 -19.51
N ILE A 28 -23.17 -3.81 -18.25
CA ILE A 28 -22.63 -5.05 -17.69
C ILE A 28 -23.65 -5.55 -16.68
N GLU A 29 -24.05 -6.81 -16.81
CA GLU A 29 -25.00 -7.44 -15.90
C GLU A 29 -24.33 -8.62 -15.18
N PHE A 30 -24.33 -8.57 -13.85
CA PHE A 30 -23.90 -9.65 -12.98
C PHE A 30 -25.15 -10.37 -12.49
N ASN A 31 -25.32 -11.63 -12.88
CA ASN A 31 -26.36 -12.48 -12.32
C ASN A 31 -25.89 -13.01 -10.96
N LEU A 32 -26.72 -12.81 -9.94
CA LEU A 32 -26.46 -13.23 -8.57
C LEU A 32 -27.00 -14.64 -8.34
N ALA A 33 -26.22 -15.46 -7.62
CA ALA A 33 -26.72 -16.73 -7.10
C ALA A 33 -27.71 -16.50 -5.95
N ASN A 34 -28.52 -17.50 -5.62
CA ASN A 34 -29.62 -17.39 -4.65
C ASN A 34 -29.19 -16.94 -3.25
N ASP A 35 -27.96 -17.21 -2.87
CA ASP A 35 -27.35 -16.91 -1.56
C ASP A 35 -26.47 -15.66 -1.58
N ILE A 36 -26.34 -15.01 -2.73
CA ILE A 36 -25.60 -13.77 -2.91
C ILE A 36 -26.57 -12.59 -2.95
N ARG A 37 -26.24 -11.53 -2.22
CA ARG A 37 -27.00 -10.27 -2.16
C ARG A 37 -26.09 -9.11 -2.53
N ALA A 38 -26.69 -8.09 -3.15
CA ALA A 38 -26.01 -6.87 -3.50
C ALA A 38 -26.66 -5.67 -2.81
N GLU A 39 -25.83 -4.75 -2.29
CA GLU A 39 -26.30 -3.57 -1.57
C GLU A 39 -25.50 -2.33 -1.97
N LYS A 40 -26.18 -1.19 -2.09
CA LYS A 40 -25.50 0.09 -2.30
C LYS A 40 -24.90 0.57 -0.99
N TYR A 41 -23.78 1.26 -1.09
CA TYR A 41 -23.26 2.06 0.00
C TYR A 41 -24.06 3.36 0.15
N GLU A 42 -24.17 3.84 1.39
CA GLU A 42 -24.69 5.18 1.64
C GLU A 42 -23.71 6.22 1.08
N ASN A 43 -24.20 7.16 0.27
CA ASN A 43 -23.43 8.26 -0.33
C ASN A 43 -22.27 7.86 -1.26
N ILE A 44 -22.19 6.59 -1.70
CA ILE A 44 -21.19 6.13 -2.66
C ILE A 44 -21.91 5.39 -3.77
N THR A 45 -21.83 5.95 -4.97
CA THR A 45 -22.59 5.47 -6.13
C THR A 45 -21.78 4.52 -7.00
N ASN A 46 -20.45 4.54 -6.89
CA ASN A 46 -19.54 3.75 -7.72
C ASN A 46 -19.07 2.43 -7.09
N ILE A 47 -19.64 2.03 -5.96
CA ILE A 47 -19.32 0.76 -5.29
C ILE A 47 -20.61 0.10 -4.84
N ILE A 48 -20.67 -1.22 -5.03
CA ILE A 48 -21.77 -2.08 -4.61
C ILE A 48 -21.16 -3.17 -3.72
N ARG A 49 -21.69 -3.39 -2.52
CA ARG A 49 -21.32 -4.52 -1.66
C ARG A 49 -21.96 -5.79 -2.18
N ILE A 50 -21.21 -6.88 -2.11
CA ILE A 50 -21.68 -8.24 -2.34
C ILE A 50 -21.52 -9.00 -1.03
N HIS A 51 -22.57 -9.70 -0.61
CA HIS A 51 -22.63 -10.46 0.64
C HIS A 51 -23.27 -11.83 0.42
N GLY A 52 -22.90 -12.83 1.22
CA GLY A 52 -23.47 -14.17 1.12
C GLY A 52 -22.44 -15.26 1.40
N GLU A 53 -22.35 -16.26 0.52
CA GLU A 53 -21.25 -17.24 0.54
C GLU A 53 -19.89 -16.57 0.32
N ILE A 54 -19.86 -15.49 -0.46
CA ILE A 54 -18.68 -14.62 -0.61
C ILE A 54 -19.03 -13.18 -0.25
N ASP A 55 -18.12 -12.53 0.47
CA ASP A 55 -18.13 -11.09 0.68
C ASP A 55 -17.20 -10.42 -0.34
N GLY A 56 -17.66 -9.34 -0.96
CA GLY A 56 -16.90 -8.67 -2.00
C GLY A 56 -17.49 -7.34 -2.41
N ARG A 57 -16.96 -6.79 -3.50
CA ARG A 57 -17.37 -5.50 -4.03
C ARG A 57 -17.35 -5.51 -5.55
N ILE A 58 -18.35 -4.85 -6.13
CA ILE A 58 -18.31 -4.40 -7.52
C ILE A 58 -17.95 -2.91 -7.51
N ILE A 59 -16.89 -2.53 -8.25
CA ILE A 59 -16.34 -1.18 -8.28
C ILE A 59 -16.40 -0.65 -9.71
N MET A 60 -17.06 0.50 -9.89
CA MET A 60 -17.07 1.24 -11.15
C MET A 60 -15.90 2.22 -11.20
N VAL A 61 -14.97 1.99 -12.13
CA VAL A 61 -13.80 2.85 -12.40
C VAL A 61 -14.09 3.74 -13.63
N ALA A 62 -15.30 4.27 -13.69
CA ALA A 62 -15.80 5.14 -14.74
C ALA A 62 -17.05 5.88 -14.24
N LYS A 63 -17.51 6.88 -15.00
CA LYS A 63 -18.83 7.46 -14.75
C LYS A 63 -19.90 6.46 -15.20
N GLY A 64 -20.89 6.22 -14.37
CA GLY A 64 -21.99 5.30 -14.65
C GLY A 64 -22.97 5.20 -13.48
N GLU A 65 -23.97 4.35 -13.67
CA GLU A 65 -25.03 4.10 -12.71
C GLU A 65 -25.23 2.59 -12.51
N ALA A 66 -25.75 2.24 -11.34
CA ALA A 66 -26.04 0.86 -10.96
C ALA A 66 -27.50 0.69 -10.55
N GLU A 67 -28.13 -0.34 -11.09
CA GLU A 67 -29.43 -0.84 -10.70
C GLU A 67 -29.25 -2.21 -10.03
N ILE A 68 -29.88 -2.40 -8.87
CA ILE A 68 -29.78 -3.63 -8.09
C ILE A 68 -31.17 -4.25 -8.01
N SER A 69 -31.25 -5.53 -8.35
CA SER A 69 -32.40 -6.38 -8.10
C SER A 69 -31.99 -7.56 -7.19
N ASN A 70 -32.93 -8.44 -6.86
CA ASN A 70 -32.62 -9.64 -6.09
C ASN A 70 -31.76 -10.65 -6.87
N GLU A 71 -31.84 -10.63 -8.20
CA GLU A 71 -31.23 -11.64 -9.07
C GLU A 71 -30.05 -11.08 -9.88
N SER A 72 -29.91 -9.76 -9.98
CA SER A 72 -28.84 -9.17 -10.77
C SER A 72 -28.42 -7.78 -10.31
N VAL A 73 -27.17 -7.44 -10.64
CA VAL A 73 -26.62 -6.09 -10.59
C VAL A 73 -26.33 -5.64 -12.01
N ARG A 74 -27.02 -4.59 -12.46
CA ARG A 74 -26.88 -4.01 -13.80
C ARG A 74 -26.13 -2.69 -13.70
N ILE A 75 -25.00 -2.59 -14.38
CA ILE A 75 -24.12 -1.42 -14.40
C ILE A 75 -24.11 -0.83 -15.81
N SER A 76 -24.49 0.43 -15.93
CA SER A 76 -24.44 1.19 -17.19
C SER A 76 -23.32 2.21 -17.14
N LEU A 77 -22.31 2.07 -18.00
CA LEU A 77 -21.20 3.02 -18.08
C LEU A 77 -21.48 4.11 -19.11
N GLU A 78 -21.37 5.36 -18.70
CA GLU A 78 -21.54 6.55 -19.55
C GLU A 78 -20.26 6.92 -20.31
N SER A 79 -19.14 6.30 -19.95
CA SER A 79 -17.80 6.59 -20.48
C SER A 79 -16.97 5.32 -20.48
N LEU A 80 -15.91 5.32 -21.29
CA LEU A 80 -14.93 4.23 -21.29
C LEU A 80 -14.28 4.08 -19.92
N GLY A 81 -14.15 2.84 -19.47
CA GLY A 81 -13.46 2.52 -18.24
C GLY A 81 -13.57 1.05 -17.89
N SER A 82 -13.66 0.75 -16.59
CA SER A 82 -13.70 -0.63 -16.14
C SER A 82 -14.69 -0.82 -15.00
N VAL A 83 -15.27 -2.01 -14.95
CA VAL A 83 -15.95 -2.53 -13.76
C VAL A 83 -15.09 -3.65 -13.20
N LEU A 84 -14.83 -3.58 -11.89
CA LEU A 84 -14.08 -4.59 -11.16
C LEU A 84 -15.04 -5.36 -10.27
N PHE A 85 -14.88 -6.66 -10.18
CA PHE A 85 -15.37 -7.46 -9.07
C PHE A 85 -14.15 -7.98 -8.29
N MET A 86 -14.21 -7.83 -6.96
CA MET A 86 -13.15 -8.24 -6.05
C MET A 86 -13.77 -8.86 -4.80
N VAL A 87 -13.22 -9.99 -4.38
CA VAL A 87 -13.55 -10.61 -3.09
C VAL A 87 -12.81 -9.88 -1.98
N ASP A 88 -13.47 -9.73 -0.83
CA ASP A 88 -12.85 -9.14 0.34
C ASP A 88 -11.71 -10.04 0.84
N PRO A 89 -10.51 -9.49 1.10
CA PRO A 89 -9.38 -10.30 1.53
C PRO A 89 -9.69 -11.01 2.85
N LEU A 90 -9.49 -12.32 2.84
CA LEU A 90 -9.46 -13.09 4.09
C LEU A 90 -8.20 -12.71 4.90
N PRO A 91 -8.26 -12.74 6.25
CA PRO A 91 -7.16 -12.32 7.12
C PRO A 91 -5.83 -13.07 6.90
N ASP A 92 -5.87 -14.28 6.36
CA ASP A 92 -4.71 -15.13 6.08
C ASP A 92 -4.19 -14.99 4.64
N VAL A 93 -4.99 -14.42 3.75
CA VAL A 93 -4.68 -14.19 2.34
C VAL A 93 -3.89 -12.88 2.14
N SER A 94 -4.33 -11.81 2.80
CA SER A 94 -3.72 -10.47 2.76
C SER A 94 -3.10 -10.12 4.11
N VAL A 95 -2.47 -8.94 4.19
CA VAL A 95 -2.12 -8.34 5.48
C VAL A 95 -3.40 -7.99 6.24
N ASN A 96 -3.52 -8.53 7.46
CA ASN A 96 -4.65 -8.33 8.36
C ASN A 96 -4.46 -7.05 9.17
N ILE A 97 -5.13 -5.98 8.71
CA ILE A 97 -5.13 -4.64 9.30
C ILE A 97 -6.28 -4.50 10.30
N GLN A 98 -6.04 -3.74 11.37
CA GLN A 98 -7.10 -3.38 12.32
C GLN A 98 -8.27 -2.70 11.60
N SER A 99 -9.49 -3.12 11.89
CA SER A 99 -10.70 -2.65 11.20
C SER A 99 -10.67 -2.92 9.68
N GLN A 100 -10.23 -4.13 9.30
CA GLN A 100 -10.04 -4.59 7.91
C GLN A 100 -11.19 -4.18 6.98
N VAL A 101 -12.46 -4.42 7.36
CA VAL A 101 -13.62 -4.07 6.54
C VAL A 101 -13.62 -2.58 6.18
N PHE A 102 -13.47 -1.69 7.16
CA PHE A 102 -13.44 -0.25 6.93
C PHE A 102 -12.24 0.18 6.07
N HIS A 103 -11.09 -0.45 6.30
CA HIS A 103 -9.88 -0.17 5.53
C HIS A 103 -10.02 -0.59 4.05
N GLU A 104 -10.60 -1.76 3.79
CA GLU A 104 -10.85 -2.27 2.43
C GLU A 104 -11.93 -1.46 1.70
N GLU A 105 -12.95 -0.98 2.42
CA GLU A 105 -13.90 -0.01 1.89
C GLU A 105 -13.21 1.29 1.46
N ARG A 106 -12.30 1.80 2.30
CA ARG A 106 -11.51 3.00 1.99
C ARG A 106 -10.66 2.78 0.74
N ILE A 107 -9.95 1.65 0.63
CA ILE A 107 -9.16 1.29 -0.57
C ILE A 107 -10.05 1.26 -1.81
N SER A 108 -11.22 0.60 -1.73
CA SER A 108 -12.16 0.45 -2.85
C SER A 108 -12.65 1.80 -3.38
N ARG A 109 -12.88 2.79 -2.49
CA ARG A 109 -13.21 4.18 -2.89
C ARG A 109 -12.08 4.82 -3.69
N TYR A 110 -10.83 4.66 -3.25
CA TYR A 110 -9.69 5.21 -3.97
C TYR A 110 -9.39 4.49 -5.29
N ILE A 111 -9.73 3.20 -5.41
CA ILE A 111 -9.70 2.47 -6.69
C ILE A 111 -10.78 3.05 -7.64
N GLY A 112 -12.04 3.14 -7.19
CA GLY A 112 -13.14 3.69 -7.99
C GLY A 112 -12.90 5.14 -8.44
N ASN A 113 -12.20 5.92 -7.60
CA ASN A 113 -11.79 7.30 -7.89
C ASN A 113 -10.46 7.40 -8.66
N LYS A 114 -9.94 6.28 -9.21
CA LYS A 114 -8.73 6.21 -10.03
C LYS A 114 -7.45 6.68 -9.33
N LYS A 115 -7.41 6.68 -7.99
CA LYS A 115 -6.26 7.11 -7.17
C LYS A 115 -5.29 5.97 -6.81
N ILE A 116 -5.77 4.73 -6.81
CA ILE A 116 -4.93 3.53 -6.64
C ILE A 116 -4.87 2.80 -7.98
N GLY A 117 -3.66 2.53 -8.46
CA GLY A 117 -3.43 1.88 -9.75
C GLY A 117 -3.26 0.37 -9.67
N ALA A 118 -2.70 -0.12 -8.56
CA ALA A 118 -2.41 -1.53 -8.35
C ALA A 118 -2.34 -1.89 -6.85
N ARG A 119 -2.55 -3.18 -6.57
CA ARG A 119 -2.31 -3.82 -5.27
C ARG A 119 -1.51 -5.09 -5.50
N LEU A 120 -0.49 -5.34 -4.68
CA LEU A 120 0.37 -6.51 -4.80
C LEU A 120 0.32 -7.29 -3.50
N LEU A 121 0.09 -8.61 -3.58
CA LEU A 121 0.25 -9.51 -2.43
C LEU A 121 1.63 -10.15 -2.51
N LEU A 122 2.47 -9.93 -1.50
CA LEU A 122 3.89 -10.26 -1.54
C LEU A 122 4.24 -11.28 -0.47
N GLN A 123 4.74 -12.42 -0.92
CA GLN A 123 5.25 -13.52 -0.09
C GLN A 123 6.68 -13.83 -0.50
N LEU A 124 7.45 -14.57 0.32
CA LEU A 124 8.83 -14.83 -0.04
C LEU A 124 8.93 -15.57 -1.39
N ASN A 125 9.65 -14.96 -2.35
CA ASN A 125 9.80 -15.44 -3.73
C ASN A 125 8.50 -15.53 -4.56
N ASN A 126 7.38 -14.96 -4.10
CA ASN A 126 6.12 -14.96 -4.83
C ASN A 126 5.42 -13.59 -4.78
N SER A 127 4.74 -13.23 -5.87
CA SER A 127 3.92 -12.03 -5.94
C SER A 127 2.66 -12.27 -6.76
N ASP A 128 1.55 -11.71 -6.29
CA ASP A 128 0.29 -11.64 -7.03
C ASP A 128 -0.04 -10.16 -7.28
N GLU A 129 0.08 -9.72 -8.54
CA GLU A 129 -0.21 -8.35 -8.94
C GLU A 129 -1.66 -8.17 -9.42
N MET A 130 -2.38 -7.25 -8.78
CA MET A 130 -3.71 -6.79 -9.17
C MET A 130 -3.63 -5.40 -9.78
N ILE A 131 -3.99 -5.29 -11.05
CA ILE A 131 -3.84 -4.05 -11.83
C ILE A 131 -5.20 -3.45 -12.17
N PHE A 132 -5.52 -2.33 -11.54
CA PHE A 132 -6.81 -1.65 -11.67
C PHE A 132 -6.84 -0.58 -12.76
N SER A 133 -5.67 -0.14 -13.21
CA SER A 133 -5.51 0.95 -14.19
C SER A 133 -4.64 0.54 -15.37
N ASP A 134 -4.49 1.44 -16.35
CA ASP A 134 -3.64 1.21 -17.51
C ASP A 134 -2.15 1.38 -17.15
N MET A 135 -1.62 0.37 -16.45
CA MET A 135 -0.22 0.29 -16.03
C MET A 135 0.29 -1.15 -16.10
N ASN A 136 1.60 -1.30 -16.16
CA ASN A 136 2.28 -2.58 -16.00
C ASN A 136 3.11 -2.53 -14.72
N VAL A 137 3.01 -3.59 -13.91
CA VAL A 137 3.79 -3.76 -12.70
C VAL A 137 4.42 -5.13 -12.74
N SER A 138 5.71 -5.20 -12.41
CA SER A 138 6.41 -6.45 -12.14
C SER A 138 7.10 -6.37 -10.79
N CYS A 139 7.09 -7.47 -10.04
CA CYS A 139 7.68 -7.52 -8.72
C CYS A 139 8.71 -8.65 -8.63
N LYS A 140 9.78 -8.40 -7.87
CA LYS A 140 10.69 -9.42 -7.39
C LYS A 140 10.78 -9.32 -5.88
N VAL A 141 10.39 -10.39 -5.20
CA VAL A 141 10.38 -10.48 -3.74
C VAL A 141 11.54 -11.35 -3.28
N MET A 142 12.36 -10.81 -2.38
CA MET A 142 13.47 -11.49 -1.72
C MET A 142 13.39 -11.22 -0.22
N LYS A 143 14.03 -12.07 0.59
CA LYS A 143 14.13 -11.80 2.03
C LYS A 143 14.83 -10.45 2.26
N GLY A 144 14.18 -9.56 3.00
CA GLY A 144 14.67 -8.22 3.33
C GLY A 144 14.67 -7.21 2.18
N ARG A 145 14.18 -7.57 0.99
CA ARG A 145 14.13 -6.66 -0.16
C ARG A 145 13.00 -6.99 -1.13
N ILE A 146 12.24 -5.97 -1.50
CA ILE A 146 11.25 -6.02 -2.58
C ILE A 146 11.69 -5.03 -3.65
N LYS A 147 11.66 -5.46 -4.91
CA LYS A 147 11.86 -4.58 -6.07
C LYS A 147 10.60 -4.61 -6.93
N VAL A 148 10.00 -3.45 -7.14
CA VAL A 148 8.85 -3.26 -8.03
C VAL A 148 9.27 -2.39 -9.21
N VAL A 149 8.98 -2.82 -10.42
CA VAL A 149 9.12 -1.99 -11.62
C VAL A 149 7.73 -1.64 -12.10
N VAL A 150 7.47 -0.34 -12.21
CA VAL A 150 6.21 0.23 -12.65
C VAL A 150 6.44 0.91 -13.99
N ASN A 151 5.58 0.64 -14.96
CA ASN A 151 5.53 1.37 -16.22
C ASN A 151 4.09 1.81 -16.49
N ALA A 152 3.87 3.12 -16.51
CA ALA A 152 2.53 3.68 -16.67
C ALA A 152 2.57 5.01 -17.42
N THR A 153 1.42 5.41 -17.94
CA THR A 153 1.20 6.72 -18.59
C THR A 153 0.01 7.43 -17.97
N GLY A 154 -0.02 8.76 -18.02
CA GLY A 154 -1.14 9.57 -17.54
C GLY A 154 -0.94 10.11 -16.12
N GLU A 155 -2.03 10.23 -15.37
CA GLU A 155 -2.01 10.75 -13.99
C GLU A 155 -1.39 9.77 -13.01
N GLY A 156 -0.56 10.29 -12.10
CA GLY A 156 0.03 9.54 -11.01
C GLY A 156 -0.99 8.83 -10.12
N LYS A 157 -0.60 7.67 -9.58
CA LYS A 157 -1.43 6.85 -8.68
C LYS A 157 -0.60 6.26 -7.55
N ALA A 158 -1.28 5.85 -6.50
CA ALA A 158 -0.71 5.03 -5.46
C ALA A 158 -0.66 3.55 -5.87
N ILE A 159 0.31 2.82 -5.32
CA ILE A 159 0.37 1.36 -5.37
C ILE A 159 0.39 0.84 -3.94
N ILE A 160 -0.40 -0.20 -3.68
CA ILE A 160 -0.45 -0.91 -2.40
C ILE A 160 0.39 -2.18 -2.50
N LEU A 161 1.19 -2.45 -1.47
CA LEU A 161 1.97 -3.67 -1.31
C LEU A 161 1.62 -4.29 0.03
N ASP A 162 0.95 -5.44 0.01
CA ASP A 162 0.69 -6.26 1.17
C ASP A 162 1.83 -7.25 1.37
N VAL A 163 2.69 -6.97 2.34
CA VAL A 163 3.95 -7.68 2.55
C VAL A 163 3.84 -8.61 3.74
N ARG A 164 3.99 -9.93 3.54
CA ARG A 164 4.02 -10.89 4.65
C ARG A 164 5.30 -10.79 5.50
N ASN A 165 5.20 -11.20 6.76
CA ASN A 165 6.31 -11.20 7.73
C ASN A 165 7.51 -12.08 7.33
N ASP A 166 7.31 -13.05 6.45
CA ASP A 166 8.40 -13.87 5.90
C ASP A 166 9.28 -13.09 4.90
N VAL A 167 8.80 -11.95 4.36
CA VAL A 167 9.55 -11.09 3.44
C VAL A 167 10.37 -10.03 4.18
N LEU A 168 9.70 -9.14 4.94
CA LEU A 168 10.32 -8.03 5.67
C LEU A 168 10.21 -8.21 7.18
N ASN A 169 11.29 -7.92 7.90
CA ASN A 169 11.32 -7.90 9.36
C ASN A 169 10.82 -6.55 9.89
N ILE A 170 9.64 -6.56 10.51
CA ILE A 170 8.98 -5.39 11.09
C ILE A 170 9.76 -4.73 12.24
N SER A 171 10.74 -5.42 12.83
CA SER A 171 11.61 -4.85 13.87
C SER A 171 12.75 -4.01 13.31
N LYS A 172 12.98 -4.03 12.00
CA LYS A 172 13.96 -3.18 11.33
C LYS A 172 13.28 -1.96 10.72
N GLU A 173 14.06 -0.89 10.56
CA GLU A 173 13.62 0.25 9.77
C GLU A 173 13.42 -0.18 8.31
N ILE A 174 12.31 0.23 7.72
CA ILE A 174 12.00 -0.03 6.31
C ILE A 174 12.28 1.25 5.51
N VAL A 175 13.15 1.12 4.51
CA VAL A 175 13.50 2.23 3.61
C VAL A 175 12.86 1.99 2.25
N VAL A 176 12.11 2.96 1.76
CA VAL A 176 11.53 2.95 0.41
C VAL A 176 12.27 3.94 -0.48
N LYS A 177 12.65 3.50 -1.67
CA LYS A 177 13.34 4.29 -2.68
C LYS A 177 12.57 4.26 -3.99
N ILE A 178 12.58 5.36 -4.72
CA ILE A 178 12.18 5.43 -6.13
C ILE A 178 13.39 5.86 -6.94
N ASP A 179 13.75 5.09 -7.96
CA ASP A 179 14.91 5.35 -8.84
C ASP A 179 16.20 5.61 -8.05
N ASN A 180 16.46 4.75 -7.06
CA ASN A 180 17.56 4.81 -6.11
C ASN A 180 17.55 6.01 -5.13
N GLN A 181 16.53 6.86 -5.14
CA GLN A 181 16.37 7.97 -4.21
C GLN A 181 15.41 7.60 -3.08
N SER A 182 15.85 7.72 -1.83
CA SER A 182 14.97 7.51 -0.68
C SER A 182 13.85 8.54 -0.66
N ILE A 183 12.62 8.06 -0.45
CA ILE A 183 11.43 8.91 -0.33
C ILE A 183 11.01 9.02 1.13
N GLN A 184 10.23 10.05 1.46
CA GLN A 184 9.83 10.31 2.84
C GLN A 184 8.62 9.47 3.25
N ILE A 185 8.58 9.09 4.53
CA ILE A 185 7.36 8.54 5.12
C ILE A 185 6.29 9.65 5.22
N ALA A 186 5.07 9.32 4.82
CA ALA A 186 3.91 10.17 4.93
C ALA A 186 3.34 10.12 6.35
N LYS A 187 2.62 11.18 6.75
CA LYS A 187 1.99 11.25 8.07
C LYS A 187 0.67 10.49 8.16
N SER A 188 0.05 10.23 7.01
CA SER A 188 -1.22 9.51 6.91
C SER A 188 -1.35 8.76 5.59
N PHE A 189 -2.33 7.86 5.54
CA PHE A 189 -2.73 7.18 4.31
C PHE A 189 -3.21 8.20 3.25
N GLU A 190 -3.90 9.25 3.67
CA GLU A 190 -4.47 10.26 2.77
C GLU A 190 -3.38 11.02 2.00
N GLU A 191 -2.22 11.29 2.62
CA GLU A 191 -1.09 11.94 1.95
C GLU A 191 -0.52 11.14 0.77
N VAL A 192 -0.68 9.81 0.76
CA VAL A 192 -0.17 8.94 -0.32
C VAL A 192 -1.24 8.58 -1.36
N VAL A 193 -2.50 8.96 -1.18
CA VAL A 193 -3.57 8.74 -2.16
C VAL A 193 -4.20 10.03 -2.69
N ASN A 194 -4.07 11.14 -1.95
CA ASN A 194 -4.54 12.47 -2.34
C ASN A 194 -3.36 13.42 -2.56
N PHE A 195 -2.66 13.21 -3.67
CA PHE A 195 -1.52 14.02 -4.11
C PHE A 195 -1.76 14.59 -5.52
N SER A 196 -0.93 15.55 -5.90
CA SER A 196 -0.82 16.16 -7.22
C SER A 196 0.49 15.76 -7.90
N SER A 197 0.65 16.09 -9.19
CA SER A 197 1.89 15.83 -9.94
C SER A 197 3.09 16.64 -9.44
N GLU A 198 2.87 17.68 -8.64
CA GLU A 198 3.92 18.56 -8.10
C GLU A 198 4.40 18.12 -6.71
N ASP A 199 3.66 17.22 -6.07
CA ASP A 199 4.05 16.68 -4.77
C ASP A 199 5.22 15.69 -4.90
N PRO A 200 6.11 15.62 -3.89
CA PRO A 200 7.14 14.59 -3.87
C PRO A 200 6.53 13.21 -3.63
N ALA A 201 7.21 12.18 -4.14
CA ALA A 201 6.86 10.80 -3.80
C ALA A 201 7.04 10.55 -2.30
N LYS A 202 6.12 9.79 -1.72
CA LYS A 202 6.05 9.42 -0.31
C LYS A 202 5.51 8.00 -0.18
N TYR A 203 5.74 7.40 0.99
CA TYR A 203 5.16 6.11 1.33
C TYR A 203 4.54 6.11 2.71
N TYR A 204 3.57 5.26 2.95
CA TYR A 204 2.94 5.06 4.24
C TYR A 204 2.95 3.57 4.60
N ILE A 205 3.20 3.25 5.87
CA ILE A 205 3.22 1.87 6.37
C ILE A 205 2.10 1.69 7.38
N LEU A 206 1.28 0.65 7.20
CA LEU A 206 0.35 0.13 8.19
C LEU A 206 0.83 -1.22 8.68
N ASN A 207 0.84 -1.39 10.01
CA ASN A 207 1.15 -2.67 10.63
C ASN A 207 -0.11 -3.55 10.63
N GLY A 208 0.02 -4.74 10.07
CA GLY A 208 -0.94 -5.82 10.25
C GLY A 208 -0.42 -6.89 11.22
N THR A 209 -1.28 -7.82 11.60
CA THR A 209 -0.91 -8.89 12.53
C THR A 209 0.00 -9.96 11.88
N ASN A 210 -0.02 -10.08 10.55
CA ASN A 210 0.72 -11.07 9.76
C ASN A 210 1.66 -10.44 8.70
N GLY A 211 1.84 -9.12 8.73
CA GLY A 211 2.62 -8.40 7.71
C GLY A 211 2.54 -6.88 7.82
N LEU A 212 3.03 -6.20 6.79
CA LEU A 212 2.98 -4.76 6.60
C LEU A 212 2.22 -4.43 5.32
N GLN A 213 1.30 -3.47 5.37
CA GLN A 213 0.80 -2.85 4.15
C GLN A 213 1.58 -1.56 3.89
N ILE A 214 2.26 -1.49 2.74
CA ILE A 214 3.01 -0.32 2.30
C ILE A 214 2.26 0.32 1.15
N VAL A 215 2.02 1.62 1.22
CA VAL A 215 1.35 2.39 0.17
C VAL A 215 2.33 3.42 -0.36
N VAL A 216 2.67 3.35 -1.64
CA VAL A 216 3.65 4.23 -2.28
C VAL A 216 2.93 5.12 -3.29
N CYS A 217 3.06 6.44 -3.16
CA CYS A 217 2.56 7.35 -4.19
C CYS A 217 3.60 7.54 -5.30
N ILE A 218 3.12 7.52 -6.55
CA ILE A 218 3.94 7.80 -7.73
C ILE A 218 3.32 9.04 -8.41
N PRO A 219 3.77 10.27 -8.05
CA PRO A 219 3.16 11.52 -8.50
C PRO A 219 3.13 11.70 -10.02
N ARG A 220 4.15 11.17 -10.70
CA ARG A 220 4.31 11.27 -12.15
C ARG A 220 4.50 9.88 -12.73
N PHE A 221 3.62 9.49 -13.63
CA PHE A 221 3.72 8.19 -14.26
C PHE A 221 4.75 8.20 -15.40
N SER A 222 5.74 7.35 -15.24
CA SER A 222 6.72 6.94 -16.23
C SER A 222 7.23 5.55 -15.84
N THR A 223 8.39 5.13 -16.34
CA THR A 223 9.03 3.94 -15.82
C THR A 223 9.78 4.27 -14.54
N HIS A 224 9.40 3.63 -13.42
CA HIS A 224 10.04 3.80 -12.13
C HIS A 224 10.41 2.46 -11.51
N THR A 225 11.53 2.43 -10.79
CA THR A 225 11.90 1.32 -9.92
C THR A 225 11.67 1.71 -8.47
N ILE A 226 10.83 0.96 -7.77
CA ILE A 226 10.61 1.09 -6.33
C ILE A 226 11.39 -0.03 -5.63
N ASP A 227 12.32 0.34 -4.76
CA ASP A 227 13.06 -0.58 -3.90
C ASP A 227 12.60 -0.39 -2.45
N ILE A 228 12.16 -1.47 -1.80
CA ILE A 228 11.80 -1.50 -0.38
C ILE A 228 12.79 -2.43 0.31
N ILE A 229 13.53 -1.91 1.29
CA ILE A 229 14.68 -2.61 1.86
C ILE A 229 14.60 -2.51 3.38
N GLU A 230 14.93 -3.61 4.07
CA GLU A 230 15.28 -3.57 5.48
C GLU A 230 16.59 -2.79 5.65
N SER A 231 16.56 -1.69 6.38
CA SER A 231 17.79 -1.04 6.82
C SER A 231 18.48 -1.95 7.83
N GLU A 232 19.77 -2.23 7.62
CA GLU A 232 20.58 -2.70 8.73
C GLU A 232 20.71 -1.52 9.69
N VAL A 233 20.25 -1.69 10.92
CA VAL A 233 20.59 -0.77 11.99
C VAL A 233 22.10 -0.90 12.16
N THR A 234 22.88 -0.08 11.44
CA THR A 234 24.18 0.31 11.95
C THR A 234 23.84 1.07 13.21
N SER A 235 23.96 0.39 14.35
CA SER A 235 24.26 1.07 15.59
C SER A 235 25.40 2.00 15.25
N VAL A 236 25.11 3.29 15.11
CA VAL A 236 26.13 4.32 15.03
C VAL A 236 26.83 4.15 16.37
N GLU A 237 27.96 3.46 16.39
CA GLU A 237 28.94 3.67 17.44
C GLU A 237 29.12 5.18 17.42
N ALA A 238 28.64 5.82 18.48
CA ALA A 238 28.98 7.20 18.71
C ALA A 238 30.51 7.20 18.74
N GLU A 239 31.13 7.67 17.65
CA GLU A 239 32.50 8.14 17.71
C GLU A 239 32.48 9.25 18.75
N GLU A 240 32.76 8.89 20.01
CA GLU A 240 33.27 9.82 20.98
C GLU A 240 34.49 10.45 20.33
N LYS A 241 34.29 11.64 19.74
CA LYS A 241 35.39 12.55 19.53
C LYS A 241 35.95 12.87 20.90
N GLU A 242 36.93 12.08 21.33
CA GLU A 242 37.81 12.45 22.42
C GLU A 242 38.36 13.84 22.08
N THR A 243 37.84 14.85 22.78
CA THR A 243 38.39 16.19 22.71
C THR A 243 39.71 16.11 23.48
N PRO A 244 40.89 16.29 22.84
CA PRO A 244 42.16 16.17 23.53
C PRO A 244 42.23 17.26 24.59
N GLY A 245 42.15 16.89 25.87
CA GLY A 245 42.26 17.83 27.00
C GLY A 245 41.22 17.69 28.12
N ALA A 246 40.09 17.00 27.91
CA ALA A 246 39.07 16.88 28.96
C ALA A 246 39.51 15.97 30.14
N GLY A 247 40.31 14.93 29.87
CA GLY A 247 40.79 14.01 30.92
C GLY A 247 41.75 14.65 31.94
N MET A 248 42.54 15.65 31.53
CA MET A 248 43.52 16.31 32.40
C MET A 248 42.87 17.32 33.37
N ALA A 249 41.72 17.91 32.99
CA ALA A 249 40.99 18.84 33.86
C ALA A 249 40.27 18.11 35.02
N LEU A 250 39.71 16.93 34.75
CA LEU A 250 39.00 16.15 35.78
C LEU A 250 39.97 15.54 36.82
N LEU A 251 41.16 15.09 36.41
CA LEU A 251 42.20 14.63 37.34
C LEU A 251 42.70 15.75 38.25
N ALA A 252 42.94 16.96 37.73
CA ALA A 252 43.39 18.10 38.53
C ALA A 252 42.34 18.53 39.59
N ILE A 253 41.05 18.52 39.24
CA ILE A 253 39.96 18.85 40.18
C ILE A 253 39.84 17.80 41.30
N SER A 254 39.98 16.52 40.97
CA SER A 254 39.92 15.44 41.96
C SER A 254 41.09 15.45 42.96
N ILE A 255 42.31 15.79 42.54
CA ILE A 255 43.48 15.92 43.45
C ILE A 255 43.31 17.09 44.42
N VAL A 256 42.76 18.23 43.96
CA VAL A 256 42.52 19.40 44.81
C VAL A 256 41.43 19.12 45.85
N LEU A 257 40.36 18.41 45.49
CA LEU A 257 39.29 18.01 46.41
C LEU A 257 39.79 17.05 47.50
N VAL A 258 40.63 16.07 47.15
CA VAL A 258 41.22 15.13 48.13
C VAL A 258 42.19 15.86 49.07
N ALA A 259 43.01 16.78 48.57
CA ALA A 259 43.92 17.57 49.42
C ALA A 259 43.18 18.50 50.40
N LEU A 260 42.04 19.07 49.98
CA LEU A 260 41.17 19.89 50.84
C LEU A 260 40.43 19.05 51.89
N LEU A 261 39.98 17.84 51.54
CA LEU A 261 39.35 16.91 52.48
C LEU A 261 40.35 16.43 53.55
N VAL A 262 41.56 16.03 53.17
CA VAL A 262 42.60 15.55 54.12
C VAL A 262 43.03 16.67 55.09
N ARG A 263 43.03 17.94 54.66
CA ARG A 263 43.32 19.09 55.54
C ARG A 263 42.20 19.36 56.56
N ARG A 264 40.95 19.05 56.24
CA ARG A 264 39.79 19.29 57.13
C ARG A 264 39.67 18.25 58.26
N PHE A 265 40.21 17.05 58.07
CA PHE A 265 40.20 15.97 59.08
C PHE A 265 41.46 15.88 59.96
N ARG A 266 42.41 16.82 59.81
CA ARG A 266 43.65 16.91 60.62
C ARG A 266 43.69 18.11 61.57
N LYS A 267 42.53 18.63 61.98
CA LYS A 267 42.41 19.56 63.11
C LYS A 267 41.55 18.95 64.20
#